data_AF-A0A4S2GC05-F1
#
_entry.id   AF-A0A4S2GC05-F1
#
_cell.length_a   1.000
_cell.length_b   1.000
_cell.length_c   1.000
_cell.angle_alpha   90.00
_cell.angle_beta   90.00
_cell.angle_gamma   90.00
#
_symmetry.space_group_name_H-M   'P 1'
#
loop_
_entity.id
_entity.type
_entity.pdbx_description
1 polymer ?
#
loop_
_entity_poly.entity_id
_entity_poly.type
_entity_poly.pdbx_seq_one_letter_code
_entity_poly.pdbx_strand_id
1 'polypeptide(L)'
;MEAPLFMLESGHILEPGEESTFFIGSDGKGFLVLPDDFMRLISFQMSDWDRPVFEAITESDPIYRQQASPFKGICGNPERPVVALVRRAEGKVLEFYSCRNADATIAQACYLPIPRIDADGALDIPEDLYSATVYRAASLVLAALGDQLATTMLELSKSMI
;
A
#
# COMPACT_ATOMS: atom_id res chain seq x y z
N MET A 1 -10.69 3.05 12.71
CA MET A 1 -10.84 1.84 11.89
C MET A 1 -10.36 2.19 10.51
N GLU A 2 -9.48 1.37 9.94
CA GLU A 2 -8.96 1.55 8.59
C GLU A 2 -9.86 0.80 7.60
N ALA A 3 -10.07 1.33 6.40
CA ALA A 3 -10.90 0.68 5.40
C ALA A 3 -10.33 -0.71 5.01
N PRO A 4 -11.17 -1.75 4.86
CA PRO A 4 -10.71 -3.05 4.40
C PRO A 4 -10.34 -2.99 2.90
N LEU A 5 -9.43 -3.86 2.47
CA LEU A 5 -8.89 -3.86 1.11
C LEU A 5 -9.95 -4.03 0.02
N PHE A 6 -10.99 -4.83 0.28
CA PHE A 6 -12.03 -5.07 -0.73
C PHE A 6 -12.86 -3.82 -1.06
N MET A 7 -12.84 -2.80 -0.20
CA MET A 7 -13.49 -1.49 -0.44
C MET A 7 -12.57 -0.48 -1.13
N LEU A 8 -11.30 -0.82 -1.38
CA LEU A 8 -10.34 0.07 -2.05
C LEU A 8 -10.30 -0.12 -3.57
N GLU A 9 -11.23 -0.92 -4.11
CA GLU A 9 -11.26 -1.31 -5.52
C GLU A 9 -9.91 -1.87 -5.99
N SER A 10 -9.55 -1.65 -7.26
CA SER A 10 -8.26 -2.08 -7.83
C SER A 10 -7.13 -1.09 -7.55
N GLY A 11 -7.47 0.13 -7.11
CA GLY A 11 -6.56 1.27 -6.99
C GLY A 11 -5.78 1.59 -8.27
N HIS A 12 -4.63 2.23 -8.10
CA HIS A 12 -3.73 2.64 -9.17
C HIS A 12 -2.68 1.57 -9.40
N ILE A 13 -2.32 1.35 -10.67
CA ILE A 13 -1.28 0.39 -11.05
C ILE A 13 0.09 1.05 -10.91
N LEU A 14 1.01 0.39 -10.21
CA LEU A 14 2.43 0.73 -10.23
C LEU A 14 3.05 0.14 -11.49
N GLU A 15 3.07 0.93 -12.56
CA GLU A 15 3.83 0.57 -13.76
C GLU A 15 5.32 0.87 -13.52
N PRO A 16 6.23 -0.11 -13.76
CA PRO A 16 7.66 0.17 -13.84
C PRO A 16 7.90 1.07 -15.07
N GLY A 17 8.29 2.32 -14.84
CA GLY A 17 8.46 3.35 -15.88
C GLY A 17 9.70 4.21 -15.61
N GLU A 18 9.80 5.35 -16.30
CA GLU A 18 10.97 6.26 -16.16
C GLU A 18 11.17 6.80 -14.72
N GLU A 19 10.10 6.87 -13.92
CA GLU A 19 10.13 7.40 -12.55
C GLU A 19 10.23 6.32 -11.45
N SER A 20 9.77 5.09 -11.71
CA SER A 20 9.75 3.98 -10.75
C SER A 20 10.89 3.00 -11.04
N THR A 21 12.02 3.21 -10.37
CA THR A 21 13.17 2.32 -10.51
C THR A 21 12.88 0.97 -9.87
N PHE A 22 12.83 -0.08 -10.69
CA PHE A 22 12.77 -1.47 -10.26
C PHE A 22 14.17 -2.09 -10.30
N PHE A 23 14.58 -2.69 -9.19
CA PHE A 23 15.85 -3.40 -9.09
C PHE A 23 15.65 -4.77 -8.43
N ILE A 24 16.27 -5.80 -9.00
CA ILE A 24 16.36 -7.13 -8.42
C ILE A 24 17.81 -7.62 -8.48
N GLY A 25 18.30 -8.07 -7.32
CA GLY A 25 19.61 -8.67 -7.17
C GLY A 25 19.60 -10.16 -7.53
N SER A 26 20.80 -10.71 -7.73
CA SER A 26 21.00 -12.14 -8.03
C SER A 26 20.54 -13.09 -6.92
N ASP A 27 20.31 -12.58 -5.71
CA ASP A 27 19.82 -13.33 -4.55
C ASP A 27 18.28 -13.38 -4.46
N GLY A 28 17.58 -12.85 -5.47
CA GLY A 28 16.12 -12.80 -5.55
C GLY A 28 15.50 -11.75 -4.63
N LYS A 29 16.31 -10.83 -4.10
CA LYS A 29 15.88 -9.68 -3.30
C LYS A 29 15.97 -8.42 -4.14
N GLY A 30 15.12 -7.45 -3.88
CA GLY A 30 15.06 -6.24 -4.68
C GLY A 30 14.20 -5.18 -4.05
N PHE A 31 13.99 -4.11 -4.79
CA PHE A 31 13.11 -3.03 -4.38
C PHE A 31 12.48 -2.35 -5.60
N LEU A 32 11.33 -1.73 -5.34
CA LEU A 32 10.63 -0.84 -6.25
C LEU A 32 10.57 0.55 -5.61
N VAL A 33 11.06 1.57 -6.30
CA VAL A 33 10.83 2.96 -5.87
C VAL A 33 9.35 3.29 -6.04
N LEU A 34 8.74 3.82 -4.98
CA LEU A 34 7.32 4.14 -4.96
C LEU A 34 7.09 5.59 -5.39
N PRO A 35 5.94 5.88 -6.02
CA PRO A 35 5.51 7.25 -6.29
C PRO A 35 5.46 8.11 -5.03
N ASP A 36 5.67 9.42 -5.19
CA ASP A 36 5.64 10.39 -4.08
C ASP A 36 4.26 10.44 -3.39
N ASP A 37 3.20 10.19 -4.16
CA ASP A 37 1.82 10.12 -3.68
C ASP A 37 1.43 8.73 -3.17
N PHE A 38 2.36 7.77 -3.01
CA PHE A 38 2.02 6.49 -2.42
C PHE A 38 1.47 6.64 -0.98
N MET A 39 0.22 6.20 -0.78
CA MET A 39 -0.44 6.18 0.52
C MET A 39 -0.50 4.78 1.12
N ARG A 40 -1.04 3.80 0.39
CA ARG A 40 -1.29 2.45 0.91
C ARG A 40 -1.13 1.37 -0.15
N LEU A 41 -0.51 0.26 0.23
CA LEU A 41 -0.44 -0.93 -0.63
C LEU A 41 -1.82 -1.59 -0.71
N ILE A 42 -2.26 -1.93 -1.92
CA ILE A 42 -3.43 -2.79 -2.14
C ILE A 42 -2.98 -4.22 -2.41
N SER A 43 -2.07 -4.42 -3.36
CA SER A 43 -1.51 -5.74 -3.65
C SER A 43 -0.15 -5.62 -4.33
N PHE A 44 0.72 -6.60 -4.08
CA PHE A 44 2.00 -6.73 -4.77
C PHE A 44 2.33 -8.21 -4.99
N GLN A 45 2.71 -8.57 -6.22
CA GLN A 45 3.10 -9.92 -6.58
C GLN A 45 4.16 -9.90 -7.67
N MET A 46 5.24 -10.64 -7.43
CA MET A 46 6.21 -10.97 -8.47
C MET A 46 5.75 -12.17 -9.29
N SER A 47 6.19 -12.26 -10.55
CA SER A 47 5.78 -13.26 -11.53
C SER A 47 6.08 -14.70 -11.13
N ASP A 48 7.02 -14.90 -10.21
CA ASP A 48 7.44 -16.20 -9.72
C ASP A 48 6.97 -16.51 -8.29
N TRP A 49 6.06 -15.71 -7.74
CA TRP A 49 5.44 -15.95 -6.44
C TRP A 49 4.11 -16.69 -6.57
N ASP A 50 3.86 -17.59 -5.62
CA ASP A 50 2.64 -18.40 -5.60
C ASP A 50 1.47 -17.65 -4.96
N ARG A 51 1.75 -16.54 -4.26
CA ARG A 51 0.75 -15.71 -3.58
C ARG A 51 1.08 -14.21 -3.68
N PRO A 52 0.08 -13.34 -3.80
CA PRO A 52 0.26 -11.90 -3.62
C PRO A 52 0.47 -11.54 -2.15
N VAL A 53 1.09 -10.39 -1.93
CA VAL A 53 1.17 -9.72 -0.63
C VAL A 53 0.23 -8.53 -0.63
N PHE A 54 -0.55 -8.39 0.45
CA PHE A 54 -1.52 -7.32 0.62
C PHE A 54 -1.16 -6.34 1.73
N GLU A 55 -0.19 -6.70 2.58
CA GLU A 55 0.27 -5.90 3.71
C GLU A 55 1.79 -5.86 3.70
N ALA A 56 2.35 -4.65 3.69
CA ALA A 56 3.78 -4.43 3.78
C ALA A 56 4.18 -4.25 5.23
N ILE A 57 5.24 -4.95 5.66
CA ILE A 57 5.86 -4.67 6.96
C ILE A 57 6.65 -3.37 6.90
N THR A 58 7.09 -2.88 8.06
CA THR A 58 7.97 -1.70 8.15
C THR A 58 9.33 -2.09 8.72
N GLU A 59 10.31 -1.18 8.65
CA GLU A 59 11.63 -1.35 9.27
C GLU A 59 11.57 -1.60 10.79
N SER A 60 10.47 -1.20 11.43
CA SER A 60 10.24 -1.40 12.86
C SER A 60 9.70 -2.78 13.21
N ASP A 61 9.25 -3.54 12.20
CA ASP A 61 8.68 -4.87 12.40
C ASP A 61 9.76 -5.88 12.82
N PRO A 62 9.55 -6.68 13.88
CA PRO A 62 10.48 -7.73 14.28
C PRO A 62 10.89 -8.70 13.16
N ILE A 63 10.02 -8.96 12.18
CA ILE A 63 10.31 -9.88 11.07
C ILE A 63 11.14 -9.22 9.95
N TYR A 64 11.28 -7.89 9.95
CA TYR A 64 12.07 -7.17 8.96
C TYR A 64 13.54 -7.63 8.99
N ARG A 65 14.13 -7.73 10.18
CA ARG A 65 15.53 -8.19 10.34
C ARG A 65 15.75 -9.62 9.86
N GLN A 66 14.70 -10.45 9.89
CA GLN A 66 14.77 -11.84 9.44
C GLN A 66 14.95 -11.93 7.91
N GLN A 67 14.55 -10.89 7.16
CA GLN A 67 14.67 -10.84 5.71
C GLN A 67 16.12 -10.78 5.21
N ALA A 68 17.05 -10.34 6.06
CA ALA A 68 18.49 -10.40 5.78
C ALA A 68 19.03 -11.84 5.79
N SER A 69 18.32 -12.80 6.40
CA SER A 69 18.74 -14.20 6.46
C SER A 69 18.90 -14.81 5.06
N PRO A 70 19.93 -15.64 4.83
CA PRO A 70 20.05 -16.40 3.59
C PRO A 70 19.12 -17.62 3.55
N PHE A 71 18.53 -18.00 4.68
CA PHE A 71 17.69 -19.20 4.79
C PHE A 71 16.23 -18.87 4.49
N LYS A 72 15.68 -19.42 3.39
CA LYS A 72 14.28 -19.21 2.91
C LYS A 72 13.17 -19.67 3.88
N GLY A 73 13.52 -20.39 4.95
CA GLY A 73 12.59 -20.71 6.04
C GLY A 73 12.51 -19.63 7.14
N ILE A 74 13.41 -18.64 7.09
CA ILE A 74 13.50 -17.52 8.05
C ILE A 74 13.13 -16.20 7.33
N CYS A 75 13.70 -15.95 6.15
CA CYS A 75 13.26 -14.87 5.29
C CYS A 75 12.03 -15.28 4.47
N GLY A 76 11.38 -14.31 3.84
CA GLY A 76 10.28 -14.54 2.91
C GLY A 76 10.67 -15.48 1.78
N ASN A 77 9.68 -16.22 1.29
CA ASN A 77 9.82 -17.14 0.15
C ASN A 77 8.61 -16.97 -0.79
N PRO A 78 8.64 -17.53 -2.01
CA PRO A 78 7.55 -17.40 -2.98
C PRO A 78 6.17 -17.86 -2.46
N GLU A 79 6.15 -18.82 -1.53
CA GLU A 79 4.94 -19.39 -0.94
C GLU A 79 4.40 -18.54 0.22
N ARG A 80 5.29 -17.77 0.86
CA ARG A 80 5.03 -16.80 1.96
C ARG A 80 5.82 -15.52 1.70
N PRO A 81 5.42 -14.74 0.68
CA PRO A 81 6.20 -13.58 0.29
C PRO A 81 6.09 -12.49 1.34
N VAL A 82 7.18 -11.74 1.48
CA VAL A 82 7.28 -10.61 2.39
C VAL A 82 7.75 -9.41 1.58
N VAL A 83 7.06 -8.29 1.77
CA VAL A 83 7.48 -7.00 1.29
C VAL A 83 7.56 -6.02 2.44
N ALA A 84 8.50 -5.08 2.38
CA ALA A 84 8.70 -4.07 3.40
C ALA A 84 8.65 -2.66 2.80
N LEU A 85 7.88 -1.78 3.43
CA LEU A 85 7.88 -0.35 3.14
C LEU A 85 9.00 0.32 3.93
N VAL A 86 9.99 0.85 3.21
CA VAL A 86 11.27 1.33 3.75
C VAL A 86 11.58 2.72 3.17
N ARG A 87 12.36 3.53 3.91
CA ARG A 87 12.91 4.78 3.38
C ARG A 87 14.37 4.59 2.95
N ARG A 88 14.69 4.96 1.72
CA ARG A 88 16.05 4.98 1.17
C ARG A 88 16.41 6.39 0.67
N ALA A 89 17.62 6.55 0.15
CA ALA A 89 18.11 7.83 -0.38
C ALA A 89 17.25 8.31 -1.57
N GLU A 90 16.70 7.38 -2.32
CA GLU A 90 15.83 7.59 -3.49
C GLU A 90 14.38 7.93 -3.11
N GLY A 91 13.99 7.80 -1.83
CA GLY A 91 12.63 8.04 -1.36
C GLY A 91 12.00 6.84 -0.65
N LYS A 92 10.67 6.72 -0.73
CA LYS A 92 9.97 5.52 -0.23
C LYS A 92 10.15 4.39 -1.23
N VAL A 93 10.47 3.21 -0.73
CA VAL A 93 10.61 2.01 -1.56
C VAL A 93 9.82 0.85 -0.97
N LEU A 94 9.42 -0.07 -1.83
CA LEU A 94 8.91 -1.37 -1.45
C LEU A 94 10.01 -2.42 -1.69
N GLU A 95 10.63 -2.88 -0.62
CA GLU A 95 11.60 -3.98 -0.67
C GLU A 95 10.87 -5.32 -0.76
N PHE A 96 11.39 -6.24 -1.56
CA PHE A 96 10.87 -7.60 -1.69
C PHE A 96 12.03 -8.61 -1.60
N TYR A 97 11.77 -9.80 -1.05
CA TYR A 97 12.85 -10.75 -0.67
C TYR A 97 12.71 -12.17 -1.23
N SER A 98 11.62 -12.43 -1.94
CA SER A 98 11.08 -13.77 -2.12
C SER A 98 11.22 -14.32 -3.54
N CYS A 99 11.89 -13.65 -4.47
CA CYS A 99 11.97 -14.14 -5.85
C CYS A 99 12.82 -15.41 -5.93
N ARG A 100 12.47 -16.28 -6.88
CA ARG A 100 13.20 -17.50 -7.27
C ARG A 100 14.36 -17.13 -8.19
N ASN A 101 14.15 -16.18 -9.11
CA ASN A 101 15.14 -15.78 -10.12
C ASN A 101 15.29 -14.26 -10.20
N ALA A 102 16.43 -13.79 -10.72
CA ALA A 102 16.67 -12.36 -10.99
C ALA A 102 15.91 -11.83 -12.22
N ASP A 103 15.36 -12.71 -13.05
CA ASP A 103 14.56 -12.33 -14.22
C ASP A 103 13.06 -12.19 -13.88
N ALA A 104 12.69 -12.29 -12.59
CA ALA A 104 11.32 -12.13 -12.15
C ALA A 104 10.82 -10.71 -12.41
N THR A 105 9.60 -10.60 -12.95
CA THR A 105 8.95 -9.31 -13.22
C THR A 105 7.83 -9.06 -12.22
N ILE A 106 7.33 -7.84 -12.16
CA ILE A 106 6.11 -7.54 -11.40
C ILE A 106 4.92 -8.12 -12.18
N ALA A 107 4.14 -8.99 -11.55
CA ALA A 107 2.90 -9.52 -12.11
C ALA A 107 1.69 -8.66 -11.72
N GLN A 108 1.71 -8.12 -10.50
CA GLN A 108 0.68 -7.21 -10.00
C GLN A 108 1.32 -6.25 -9.01
N ALA A 109 1.00 -4.96 -9.14
CA ALA A 109 1.36 -3.96 -8.15
C ALA A 109 0.29 -2.87 -8.16
N CYS A 110 -0.56 -2.87 -7.13
CA CYS A 110 -1.68 -1.96 -6.96
C CYS A 110 -1.51 -1.18 -5.66
N TYR A 111 -1.79 0.11 -5.69
CA TYR A 111 -1.73 0.99 -4.53
C TYR A 111 -2.85 2.02 -4.54
N LEU A 112 -3.10 2.60 -3.38
CA LEU A 112 -3.96 3.75 -3.23
C LEU A 112 -3.06 5.00 -3.11
N PRO A 113 -3.24 6.01 -3.98
CA PRO A 113 -2.49 7.26 -3.87
C PRO A 113 -3.05 8.16 -2.76
N ILE A 114 -2.27 9.15 -2.34
CA ILE A 114 -2.71 10.23 -1.45
C ILE A 114 -3.74 11.05 -2.25
N PRO A 115 -5.00 11.16 -1.76
CA PRO A 115 -6.02 11.89 -2.48
C PRO A 115 -5.62 13.35 -2.73
N ARG A 116 -5.72 13.80 -3.97
CA ARG A 116 -5.45 15.19 -4.39
C ARG A 116 -6.61 15.70 -5.21
N ILE A 117 -6.91 17.00 -5.04
CA ILE A 117 -7.89 17.68 -5.87
C ILE A 117 -7.30 17.80 -7.28
N ASP A 118 -8.02 17.28 -8.27
CA ASP A 118 -7.63 17.33 -9.67
C ASP A 118 -7.93 18.72 -10.30
N ALA A 119 -7.66 18.84 -11.60
CA ALA A 119 -7.89 20.08 -12.35
C ALA A 119 -9.37 20.49 -12.43
N ASP A 120 -10.29 19.53 -12.27
CA ASP A 120 -11.73 19.72 -12.30
C ASP A 120 -12.32 19.99 -10.90
N GLY A 121 -11.48 19.96 -9.85
CA GLY A 121 -11.89 20.18 -8.47
C GLY A 121 -12.46 18.93 -7.79
N ALA A 122 -12.28 17.74 -8.37
CA ALA A 122 -12.76 16.47 -7.84
C ALA A 122 -11.66 15.71 -7.07
N LEU A 123 -12.08 14.75 -6.25
CA LEU A 123 -11.22 13.81 -5.54
C LEU A 123 -11.49 12.40 -6.07
N ASP A 124 -10.43 11.65 -6.35
CA ASP A 124 -10.51 10.22 -6.61
C ASP A 124 -10.73 9.47 -5.30
N ILE A 125 -11.91 8.88 -5.15
CA ILE A 125 -12.35 8.16 -3.95
C ILE A 125 -13.01 6.86 -4.43
N PRO A 126 -12.62 5.69 -3.89
CA PRO A 126 -13.31 4.44 -4.18
C PRO A 126 -14.82 4.56 -3.91
N GLU A 127 -15.64 4.04 -4.82
CA GLU A 127 -17.10 4.13 -4.80
C GLU A 127 -17.67 3.58 -3.49
N ASP A 128 -17.17 2.42 -3.05
CA ASP A 128 -17.56 1.77 -1.80
C ASP A 128 -17.28 2.64 -0.56
N LEU A 129 -16.28 3.53 -0.64
CA LEU A 129 -15.90 4.44 0.45
C LEU A 129 -16.51 5.84 0.31
N TYR A 130 -17.24 6.14 -0.76
CA TYR A 130 -17.75 7.48 -1.01
C TYR A 130 -18.60 8.00 0.17
N SER A 131 -19.62 7.23 0.57
CA SER A 131 -20.53 7.63 1.65
C SER A 131 -19.79 7.78 2.98
N ALA A 132 -18.94 6.80 3.32
CA ALA A 132 -18.15 6.84 4.55
C ALA A 132 -17.24 8.07 4.60
N THR A 133 -16.65 8.45 3.46
CA THR A 133 -15.77 9.62 3.31
C THR A 133 -16.53 10.94 3.48
N VAL A 134 -17.73 11.05 2.89
CA VAL A 134 -18.60 12.24 3.06
C VAL A 134 -18.98 12.44 4.53
N TYR A 135 -19.43 11.39 5.22
CA TYR A 135 -19.76 11.47 6.65
C TYR A 135 -18.54 11.78 7.51
N ARG A 136 -17.36 11.25 7.14
CA ARG A 136 -16.10 11.57 7.83
C ARG A 136 -15.73 13.04 7.67
N ALA A 137 -15.85 13.60 6.47
CA ALA A 137 -15.59 15.01 6.21
C ALA A 137 -16.55 15.92 6.99
N ALA A 138 -17.85 15.60 6.98
CA ALA A 138 -18.85 16.33 7.75
C ALA A 138 -18.57 16.30 9.26
N SER A 139 -18.18 15.13 9.79
CA SER A 139 -17.77 14.98 11.18
C SER A 139 -16.61 15.91 11.56
N LEU A 140 -15.58 16.01 10.72
CA LEU A 140 -14.42 16.87 10.96
C LEU A 140 -14.79 18.36 10.93
N VAL A 141 -15.67 18.78 10.00
CA VAL A 141 -16.16 20.17 9.93
C VAL A 141 -16.95 20.53 11.18
N LEU A 142 -17.90 19.69 11.59
CA LEU A 142 -18.72 19.92 12.79
C LEU A 142 -17.86 19.94 14.06
N ALA A 143 -16.83 19.08 14.14
CA ALA A 143 -15.90 19.05 15.26
C ALA A 143 -15.12 20.38 15.36
N ALA A 144 -14.68 20.93 14.23
CA ALA A 144 -14.00 22.23 14.20
C ALA A 144 -14.91 23.40 14.63
N LEU A 145 -16.21 23.28 14.40
CA LEU A 145 -17.22 24.25 14.85
C LEU A 145 -17.69 24.03 16.31
N GLY A 146 -17.27 22.94 16.96
CA GLY A 146 -17.68 22.59 18.32
C GLY A 146 -19.10 22.01 18.42
N ASP A 147 -19.66 21.51 17.32
CA ASP A 147 -21.00 20.92 17.29
C ASP A 147 -20.98 19.44 17.73
N GLN A 148 -21.93 19.05 18.58
CA GLN A 148 -22.06 17.69 19.09
C GLN A 148 -22.45 16.66 18.01
N LEU A 149 -23.08 17.10 16.91
CA LEU A 149 -23.40 16.26 15.75
C LEU A 149 -22.16 15.65 15.09
N ALA A 150 -20.97 16.21 15.34
CA ALA A 150 -19.70 15.66 14.86
C ALA A 150 -19.52 14.18 15.23
N THR A 151 -19.92 13.80 16.44
CA THR A 151 -19.82 12.42 16.93
C THR A 151 -20.79 11.50 16.20
N THR A 152 -22.03 11.94 15.95
CA THR A 152 -23.01 11.16 15.19
C THR A 152 -22.53 10.88 13.77
N MET A 153 -22.00 11.90 13.08
CA MET A 153 -21.45 11.74 11.73
C MET A 153 -20.24 10.81 11.70
N LEU A 154 -19.42 10.83 12.75
CA LEU A 154 -18.31 9.89 12.90
C LEU A 154 -18.78 8.44 13.02
N GLU A 155 -19.77 8.17 13.86
CA GLU A 155 -20.28 6.81 14.04
C GLU A 155 -20.99 6.29 12.79
N LEU A 156 -21.72 7.14 12.06
CA LEU A 156 -22.28 6.77 10.76
C LEU A 156 -21.18 6.38 9.77
N SER A 157 -20.14 7.21 9.64
CA SER A 157 -18.97 6.93 8.79
C SER A 157 -18.33 5.57 9.12
N LYS A 158 -18.14 5.27 10.42
CA LYS A 158 -17.56 4.00 10.86
C LYS A 158 -18.46 2.80 10.58
N SER A 159 -19.78 2.96 10.67
CA SER A 159 -20.73 1.85 10.42
C SER A 159 -20.80 1.40 8.96
N MET A 160 -20.26 2.23 8.05
CA MET A 160 -20.21 1.97 6.61
C MET A 160 -18.91 1.29 6.16
N ILE A 161 -17.98 1.05 7.09
CA ILE A 161 -16.67 0.41 6.88
C ILE A 161 -16.65 -0.91 7.65
#